data_AF-A0A420WUK8-F1
#
_entry.id   AF-A0A420WUK8-F1
#
_cell.length_a   1.000
_cell.length_b   1.000
_cell.length_c   1.000
_cell.angle_alpha   90.00
_cell.angle_beta   90.00
_cell.angle_gamma   90.00
#
_symmetry.space_group_name_H-M   'P 1'
#
loop_
_entity.id
_entity.type
_entity.pdbx_description
1 polymer ?
#
loop_
_entity_poly.entity_id
_entity_poly.type
_entity_poly.pdbx_seq_one_letter_code
_entity_poly.pdbx_strand_id
1 'polypeptide(L)'
;MLEQRSQPVRDRKWLSAVHQIESCVLCGSYGIQAAHRDEGKAMGRKQDDALTAALCPECHYELGNGKHLSREQRRAEMDRAIVLTLQQLVRRGLVGGK
;
A
#
# COMPACT_ATOMS: atom_id res chain seq x y z
N MET A 1 18.46 -12.59 13.09
CA MET A 1 19.24 -11.52 12.45
C MET A 1 18.41 -10.25 12.52
N LEU A 2 18.93 -9.17 13.10
CA LEU A 2 18.23 -7.88 13.05
C LEU A 2 18.38 -7.36 11.62
N GLU A 3 17.34 -7.45 10.80
CA GLU A 3 17.33 -6.81 9.49
C GLU A 3 17.58 -5.32 9.68
N GLN A 4 18.65 -4.83 9.06
CA GLN A 4 19.04 -3.44 9.11
C GLN A 4 17.92 -2.63 8.45
N ARG A 5 17.30 -1.70 9.18
CA ARG A 5 16.24 -0.84 8.65
C ARG A 5 16.82 0.00 7.51
N SER A 6 16.55 -0.41 6.27
CA SER A 6 17.04 0.23 5.05
C SER A 6 16.40 1.60 4.84
N GLN A 7 17.07 2.47 4.10
CA GLN A 7 16.44 3.69 3.59
C GLN A 7 15.30 3.30 2.64
N PRO A 8 14.12 3.93 2.74
CA PRO A 8 13.00 3.60 1.89
C PRO A 8 13.31 3.97 0.43
N VAL A 9 13.14 3.03 -0.48
CA VAL A 9 13.21 3.25 -1.92
C VAL A 9 12.01 4.12 -2.31
N ARG A 10 12.31 5.29 -2.87
CA ARG A 10 11.29 6.25 -3.32
C ARG A 10 11.18 6.16 -4.84
N ASP A 11 9.99 5.88 -5.34
CA ASP A 11 9.73 5.76 -6.77
C ASP A 11 8.46 6.54 -7.15
N ARG A 12 8.69 7.70 -7.76
CA ARG A 12 7.60 8.56 -8.24
C ARG A 12 6.81 7.92 -9.38
N LYS A 13 7.44 7.10 -10.23
CA LYS A 13 6.74 6.42 -11.32
C LYS A 13 5.78 5.37 -10.75
N TRP A 14 6.23 4.62 -9.74
CA TRP A 14 5.38 3.70 -9.01
C TRP A 14 4.17 4.41 -8.39
N LEU A 15 4.39 5.47 -7.60
CA LEU A 15 3.29 6.20 -6.97
C LEU A 15 2.31 6.79 -7.99
N SER A 16 2.82 7.36 -9.09
CA SER A 16 1.98 7.84 -10.19
C SER A 16 1.15 6.71 -10.80
N ALA A 17 1.70 5.50 -10.94
CA ALA A 17 0.98 4.34 -11.44
C ALA A 17 -0.11 3.87 -10.46
N VAL A 18 0.18 3.85 -9.15
CA VAL A 18 -0.83 3.56 -8.10
C VAL A 18 -1.97 4.58 -8.16
N HIS A 19 -1.68 5.85 -8.39
CA HIS A 19 -2.69 6.91 -8.52
C HIS A 19 -3.54 6.82 -9.80
N GLN A 20 -3.23 5.92 -10.75
CA GLN A 20 -4.12 5.63 -11.87
C GLN A 20 -5.25 4.66 -11.49
N ILE A 21 -5.18 4.02 -10.31
CA ILE A 21 -6.24 3.17 -9.79
C ILE A 21 -7.27 4.08 -9.12
N GLU A 22 -8.47 4.19 -9.69
CA GLU A 22 -9.48 5.16 -9.23
C GLU A 22 -10.34 4.66 -8.06
N SER A 23 -10.34 3.35 -7.82
CA SER A 23 -11.19 2.71 -6.81
C SER A 23 -10.37 1.91 -5.81
N CYS A 24 -10.77 1.95 -4.54
CA CYS A 24 -10.14 1.22 -3.46
C CYS A 24 -10.06 -0.27 -3.79
N VAL A 25 -8.87 -0.87 -3.66
CA VAL A 25 -8.67 -2.29 -3.99
C VAL A 25 -9.36 -3.24 -3.01
N LEU A 26 -9.79 -2.76 -1.84
CA LEU A 26 -10.47 -3.57 -0.83
C LEU A 26 -11.99 -3.48 -0.93
N CYS A 27 -12.55 -2.27 -1.02
CA CYS A 27 -13.99 -2.04 -0.94
C CYS A 27 -14.62 -1.53 -2.24
N GLY A 28 -13.82 -1.18 -3.25
CA GLY A 28 -14.31 -0.66 -4.53
C GLY A 28 -14.81 0.79 -4.51
N SER A 29 -14.76 1.49 -3.37
CA SER A 29 -15.15 2.91 -3.30
C SER A 29 -14.25 3.79 -4.15
N TYR A 30 -14.84 4.77 -4.84
CA TYR A 30 -14.10 5.74 -5.66
C TYR A 30 -13.25 6.68 -4.80
N GLY A 31 -12.08 7.05 -5.33
CA GLY A 31 -11.10 7.92 -4.68
C GLY A 31 -10.13 7.14 -3.81
N ILE A 32 -8.83 7.27 -4.09
CA ILE A 32 -7.78 6.57 -3.35
C ILE A 32 -6.70 7.50 -2.79
N GLN A 33 -5.99 6.98 -1.80
CA GLN A 33 -4.73 7.44 -1.27
C GLN A 33 -3.73 6.28 -1.37
N ALA A 34 -2.47 6.58 -1.70
CA ALA A 34 -1.40 5.58 -1.67
C ALA A 34 -0.97 5.35 -0.21
N ALA A 35 -1.42 4.23 0.37
CA ALA A 35 -1.18 3.87 1.76
C ALA A 35 0.08 3.00 1.88
N HIS A 36 1.12 3.47 2.58
CA HIS A 36 2.34 2.69 2.83
C HIS A 36 2.13 1.64 3.93
N ARG A 37 2.76 0.47 3.77
CA ARG A 37 2.92 -0.52 4.85
C ARG A 37 3.53 0.13 6.10
N ASP A 38 3.05 -0.26 7.28
CA ASP A 38 3.53 0.27 8.57
C ASP A 38 4.74 -0.50 9.14
N GLU A 39 4.97 -1.73 8.69
CA GLU A 39 6.07 -2.61 9.13
C GLU A 39 7.40 -2.36 8.42
N GLY A 40 8.50 -2.76 9.06
CA GLY A 40 9.86 -2.72 8.48
C GLY A 40 10.49 -1.32 8.40
N LYS A 41 9.83 -0.28 8.94
CA LYS A 41 10.29 1.12 8.87
C LYS A 41 10.69 1.68 10.22
N ALA A 42 11.49 2.75 10.19
CA ALA A 42 11.74 3.57 11.38
C ALA A 42 10.52 4.43 11.75
N MET A 43 10.43 4.83 13.02
CA MET A 43 9.37 5.72 13.48
C MET A 43 9.36 7.02 12.68
N GLY A 44 8.18 7.48 12.28
CA GLY A 44 8.01 8.71 11.49
C GLY A 44 8.50 8.64 10.04
N ARG A 45 9.03 7.50 9.57
CA ARG A 45 9.39 7.29 8.15
C ARG A 45 8.25 6.65 7.37
N LYS A 46 8.30 6.82 6.05
CA LYS A 46 7.54 5.99 5.10
C LYS A 46 8.34 4.72 4.79
N GLN A 47 7.63 3.69 4.36
CA GLN A 47 8.24 2.48 3.81
C GLN A 47 8.54 2.68 2.31
N ASP A 48 9.21 1.72 1.67
CA ASP A 48 9.38 1.62 0.22
C ASP A 48 8.08 1.92 -0.52
N ASP A 49 8.15 2.70 -1.60
CA ASP A 49 6.97 3.04 -2.40
C ASP A 49 6.34 1.80 -3.04
N ALA A 50 7.12 0.76 -3.34
CA ALA A 50 6.61 -0.52 -3.83
C ALA A 50 5.65 -1.22 -2.83
N LEU A 51 5.74 -0.88 -1.54
CA LEU A 51 4.88 -1.42 -0.47
C LEU A 51 3.71 -0.47 -0.18
N THR A 52 3.05 0.01 -1.24
CA THR A 52 1.85 0.85 -1.16
C THR A 52 0.61 0.14 -1.68
N ALA A 53 -0.54 0.47 -1.08
CA ALA A 53 -1.86 0.06 -1.55
C ALA A 53 -2.72 1.25 -1.97
N ALA A 54 -3.55 1.08 -3.01
CA ALA A 54 -4.55 2.06 -3.43
C ALA A 54 -5.84 1.91 -2.61
N LEU A 55 -5.98 2.72 -1.56
CA LEU A 55 -7.08 2.61 -0.58
C LEU A 55 -7.92 3.89 -0.51
N CYS A 56 -9.23 3.77 -0.32
CA CYS A 56 -10.05 4.94 0.04
C CYS A 56 -9.66 5.46 1.44
N PRO A 57 -10.01 6.71 1.79
CA PRO A 57 -9.67 7.29 3.09
C PRO A 57 -10.14 6.47 4.29
N GLU A 58 -11.29 5.80 4.19
CA GLU A 58 -11.84 4.96 5.26
C GLU A 58 -11.02 3.69 5.48
N CYS A 59 -10.75 2.91 4.42
CA CYS A 59 -9.88 1.73 4.52
C CYS A 59 -8.44 2.12 4.93
N HIS A 60 -7.93 3.25 4.42
CA HIS A 60 -6.60 3.74 4.79
C HIS A 60 -6.54 4.07 6.29
N TYR A 61 -7.57 4.73 6.83
CA TYR A 61 -7.67 4.99 8.27
C TYR A 61 -7.78 3.69 9.07
N GLU A 62 -8.66 2.76 8.68
CA GLU A 62 -8.87 1.52 9.44
C GLU A 62 -7.59 0.67 9.52
N LEU A 63 -6.84 0.54 8.42
CA LEU A 63 -5.59 -0.22 8.41
C LEU A 63 -4.44 0.50 9.12
N GLY A 64 -4.41 1.83 9.12
CA GLY A 64 -3.36 2.60 9.78
C GLY A 64 -3.58 2.76 11.29
N ASN A 65 -4.78 3.18 11.68
CA ASN A 65 -5.10 3.62 13.05
C ASN A 65 -6.47 3.13 13.54
N GLY A 66 -7.15 2.29 12.77
CA GLY A 66 -8.46 1.75 13.12
C GLY A 66 -8.46 0.91 14.38
N LYS A 67 -9.66 0.74 14.92
CA LYS A 67 -9.93 0.04 16.18
C LYS A 67 -10.69 -1.27 16.01
N HIS A 68 -11.19 -1.57 14.80
CA HIS A 68 -12.03 -2.74 14.57
C HIS A 68 -11.18 -3.99 14.29
N LEU A 69 -10.00 -3.81 13.73
CA LEU A 69 -9.04 -4.87 13.46
C LEU A 69 -7.91 -4.91 14.50
N SER A 70 -7.51 -6.12 14.90
CA SER A 70 -6.28 -6.34 15.66
C SER A 70 -5.06 -5.89 14.83
N ARG A 71 -3.92 -5.68 15.50
CA ARG A 71 -2.67 -5.31 14.81
C ARG A 71 -2.28 -6.32 13.72
N GLU A 72 -2.43 -7.61 14.00
CA GLU A 72 -2.12 -8.68 13.05
C GLU A 72 -3.10 -8.68 11.87
N GLN A 73 -4.39 -8.50 12.13
CA GLN A 73 -5.41 -8.41 11.08
C GLN A 73 -5.17 -7.21 10.16
N ARG A 74 -4.79 -6.04 10.72
CA ARG A 74 -4.45 -4.85 9.90
C ARG A 74 -3.27 -5.11 8.98
N ARG A 75 -2.26 -5.83 9.45
CA ARG A 75 -1.06 -6.18 8.66
C ARG A 75 -1.38 -7.17 7.57
N ALA A 76 -2.13 -8.22 7.89
CA ALA A 76 -2.59 -9.20 6.90
C ALA A 76 -3.45 -8.54 5.80
N GLU A 77 -4.34 -7.62 6.18
CA GLU A 77 -5.18 -6.90 5.22
C GLU A 77 -4.39 -5.87 4.40
N MET A 78 -3.37 -5.22 4.99
CA MET A 78 -2.43 -4.37 4.26
C MET A 78 -1.65 -5.18 3.20
N ASP A 79 -1.17 -6.38 3.56
CA ASP A 79 -0.45 -7.26 2.64
C ASP A 79 -1.34 -7.70 1.48
N ARG A 80 -2.58 -8.08 1.78
CA ARG A 80 -3.61 -8.36 0.77
C ARG A 80 -3.83 -7.15 -0.14
N ALA A 81 -3.97 -5.95 0.41
CA ALA A 81 -4.19 -4.73 -0.36
C ALA A 81 -3.01 -4.37 -1.28
N ILE A 82 -1.76 -4.58 -0.82
CA ILE A 82 -0.56 -4.38 -1.63
C ILE A 82 -0.54 -5.36 -2.82
N VAL A 83 -0.83 -6.65 -2.58
CA VAL A 83 -0.89 -7.66 -3.66
C VAL A 83 -1.99 -7.32 -4.68
N LEU A 84 -3.16 -6.90 -4.22
CA LEU A 84 -4.25 -6.49 -5.11
C LEU A 84 -3.88 -5.24 -5.92
N THR A 85 -3.17 -4.29 -5.31
CA THR A 85 -2.65 -3.10 -6.00
C THR A 85 -1.66 -3.49 -7.10
N LEU A 86 -0.67 -4.34 -6.79
CA LEU A 86 0.26 -4.88 -7.78
C LEU A 86 -0.47 -5.61 -8.92
N GLN A 87 -1.46 -6.44 -8.61
CA GLN A 87 -2.27 -7.12 -9.62
C GLN A 87 -2.95 -6.12 -10.56
N GLN A 88 -3.51 -5.02 -10.04
CA GLN A 88 -4.13 -3.98 -10.86
C GLN A 88 -3.09 -3.26 -11.73
N LEU A 89 -1.91 -2.97 -11.20
CA LEU A 89 -0.82 -2.35 -11.96
C LEU A 89 -0.37 -3.24 -13.12
N VAL A 90 -0.20 -4.55 -12.89
CA VAL A 90 0.15 -5.53 -13.93
C VAL A 90 -0.95 -5.63 -14.99
N ARG A 91 -2.22 -5.75 -14.58
CA ARG A 91 -3.36 -5.81 -15.51
C ARG A 91 -3.48 -4.58 -16.41
N ARG A 92 -3.03 -3.42 -15.93
CA ARG A 92 -3.00 -2.16 -16.67
C ARG A 92 -1.73 -1.96 -17.49
N GLY A 93 -0.78 -2.91 -17.45
CA GLY A 93 0.51 -2.80 -18.14
C GLY A 93 1.42 -1.69 -17.58
N LEU A 94 1.21 -1.28 -16.32
CA LEU A 94 2.00 -0.24 -15.66
C LEU A 94 3.25 -0.80 -14.97
N VAL A 95 3.24 -2.10 -14.65
CA VAL A 95 4.35 -2.84 -14.02
C VAL A 95 4.40 -4.24 -14.62
N GLY A 96 5.61 -4.78 -14.82
CA GLY A 96 5.83 -6.04 -15.55
C GLY A 96 5.83 -5.77 -17.05
N GLY A 97 7.02 -5.88 -17.66
CA GLY A 97 7.18 -5.67 -19.10
C GLY A 97 6.35 -6.65 -19.92
N LYS A 98 6.10 -6.29 -21.19
CA LYS A 98 5.50 -7.18 -22.18
C LYS A 98 6.36 -8.41 -22.43
#